data_AF-A0A9E3Y6T5-F1
#
_entry.id   AF-A0A9E3Y6T5-F1
#
_cell.length_a   1.000
_cell.length_b   1.000
_cell.length_c   1.000
_cell.angle_alpha   90.00
_cell.angle_beta   90.00
_cell.angle_gamma   90.00
#
_symmetry.space_group_name_H-M   'P 1'
#
loop_
_entity.id
_entity.type
_entity.pdbx_description
1 polymer ?
#
loop_
_entity_poly.entity_id
_entity_poly.type
_entity_poly.pdbx_seq_one_letter_code
_entity_poly.pdbx_strand_id
1 'polypeptide(L)' 'MSPPTPAGPPLPLDHRTHIRHIERGGPTRVALVSGASGSIGAAIARHLAAHGHPVAVGWRSDAAVAAGL' A
#
# COMPACT_ATOMS: atom_id res chain seq x y z
N MET A 1 -28.14 27.65 15.02
CA MET A 1 -28.20 26.27 14.53
C MET A 1 -26.90 25.59 14.91
N SER A 2 -26.92 24.63 15.83
CA SER A 2 -25.73 23.84 16.18
C SER A 2 -25.59 22.66 15.21
N PRO A 3 -24.36 22.24 14.85
CA PRO A 3 -24.13 21.08 14.01
C PRO A 3 -24.61 19.79 14.71
N PRO A 4 -25.05 18.77 13.95
CA PRO A 4 -25.48 17.51 14.53
C PRO A 4 -24.31 16.78 15.20
N THR A 5 -24.55 16.22 16.38
CA THR A 5 -23.58 15.39 17.11
C THR A 5 -23.24 14.15 16.29
N PRO A 6 -21.96 13.83 16.04
CA PRO A 6 -21.57 12.63 15.31
C PRO A 6 -21.95 11.37 16.09
N ALA A 7 -22.63 10.44 15.44
CA ALA A 7 -23.22 9.23 16.02
C ALA A 7 -22.22 8.07 16.22
N GLY A 8 -20.93 8.36 16.37
CA GLY A 8 -19.88 7.34 16.49
C GLY A 8 -18.81 7.74 17.50
N PRO A 9 -18.02 6.76 18.00
CA PRO A 9 -16.86 7.07 18.85
C PRO A 9 -15.93 8.04 18.09
N PRO A 10 -15.31 9.02 18.78
CA PRO A 10 -14.40 9.95 18.12
C PRO A 10 -13.30 9.14 17.43
N LEU A 11 -13.13 9.36 16.12
CA LEU A 11 -11.95 8.86 15.42
C LEU A 11 -10.73 9.45 16.14
N PRO A 12 -9.73 8.63 16.52
CA PRO A 12 -8.50 9.15 17.11
C PRO A 12 -7.90 10.23 16.20
N LEU A 13 -7.73 11.44 16.73
CA LEU A 13 -7.20 12.60 16.00
C LEU A 13 -5.67 12.61 15.92
N ASP A 14 -5.01 11.45 16.01
CA ASP A 14 -3.57 11.37 15.85
C ASP A 14 -3.20 11.07 14.40
N HIS A 15 -2.73 12.08 13.68
CA HIS A 15 -2.05 11.92 12.38
C HIS A 15 -0.70 11.19 12.50
N ARG A 16 -0.43 10.53 13.62
CA ARG A 16 0.77 9.72 13.81
C ARG A 16 0.59 8.48 12.95
N THR A 17 1.48 8.34 11.96
CA THR A 17 1.55 7.17 11.10
C THR A 17 1.61 5.92 11.98
N HIS A 18 0.51 5.15 11.98
CA HIS A 18 0.45 3.85 12.64
C HIS A 18 1.25 2.84 11.82
N ILE A 19 2.58 2.82 12.00
CA ILE A 19 3.45 1.82 11.35
C ILE A 19 3.35 0.53 12.16
N ARG A 20 2.56 -0.42 11.68
CA ARG A 20 2.49 -1.76 12.26
C ARG A 20 3.60 -2.63 11.66
N HIS A 21 4.51 -3.13 12.50
CA HIS A 21 5.38 -4.23 12.11
C HIS A 21 4.50 -5.49 11.95
N ILE A 22 4.44 -6.03 10.74
CA ILE A 22 3.65 -7.23 10.47
C ILE A 22 4.59 -8.44 10.44
N GLU A 23 4.54 -9.27 11.48
CA GLU A 23 5.34 -10.50 11.62
C GLU A 23 5.16 -11.46 10.42
N ARG A 24 6.25 -12.12 10.02
CA ARG A 24 6.34 -13.01 8.84
C ARG A 24 5.51 -14.31 8.91
N GLY A 25 4.79 -14.56 10.01
CA GLY A 25 4.13 -15.85 10.29
C GLY A 25 2.68 -16.01 9.79
N GLY A 26 2.39 -15.69 8.53
CA GLY A 26 1.05 -15.84 7.94
C GLY A 26 1.08 -16.47 6.54
N PRO A 27 -0.09 -16.79 5.93
CA PRO A 27 -0.17 -17.34 4.57
C PRO A 27 0.60 -16.47 3.58
N THR A 28 1.05 -17.05 2.46
CA THR A 28 1.86 -16.38 1.42
C THR A 28 1.37 -14.95 1.18
N ARG A 29 2.17 -13.97 1.61
CA ARG A 29 1.81 -12.54 1.51
C ARG A 29 2.26 -12.02 0.16
N VAL A 30 1.31 -11.50 -0.62
CA VAL A 30 1.59 -10.76 -1.85
C VAL A 30 1.55 -9.27 -1.54
N ALA A 31 2.59 -8.53 -1.90
CA ALA A 31 2.61 -7.08 -1.77
C ALA A 31 1.90 -6.44 -2.97
N LEU A 32 0.80 -5.73 -2.75
CA LEU A 32 0.17 -4.91 -3.77
C LEU A 32 0.81 -3.51 -3.77
N VAL A 33 1.39 -3.11 -4.90
CA VAL A 33 1.94 -1.76 -5.07
C VAL A 33 1.13 -1.03 -6.14
N SER A 34 0.34 -0.04 -5.72
CA SER A 34 -0.39 0.84 -6.63
C SER A 34 0.54 1.94 -7.17
N GLY A 35 0.30 2.38 -8.41
CA GLY A 35 1.16 3.37 -9.06
C GLY A 35 2.58 2.85 -9.36
N ALA A 36 2.74 1.54 -9.45
CA ALA A 36 4.04 0.91 -9.64
C ALA A 36 4.57 1.03 -11.08
N SER A 37 3.81 1.60 -12.02
CA SER A 37 4.27 1.88 -13.39
C SER A 37 5.38 2.95 -13.48
N GLY A 38 5.79 3.60 -12.38
CA GLY A 38 6.91 4.55 -12.40
C GLY A 38 7.33 5.07 -11.01
N SER A 39 8.42 5.86 -11.00
CA SER A 39 8.91 6.58 -9.82
C SER A 39 9.11 5.68 -8.58
N ILE A 40 8.67 6.13 -7.40
CA ILE A 40 8.82 5.46 -6.11
C ILE A 40 8.10 4.10 -6.11
N GLY A 41 6.90 4.00 -6.71
CA GLY A 41 6.15 2.75 -6.77
C GLY A 41 6.93 1.64 -7.49
N ALA A 42 7.54 1.97 -8.62
CA ALA A 42 8.42 1.05 -9.37
C ALA A 42 9.67 0.65 -8.57
N ALA A 43 10.26 1.58 -7.81
CA ALA A 43 11.42 1.29 -6.97
C ALA A 43 11.06 0.35 -5.80
N ILE A 44 9.91 0.58 -5.15
CA ILE A 44 9.39 -0.28 -4.08
C ILE A 44 9.09 -1.68 -4.61
N ALA A 45 8.39 -1.79 -5.74
CA ALA A 45 8.05 -3.08 -6.35
C ALA A 45 9.31 -3.90 -6.67
N ARG A 46 10.32 -3.28 -7.30
CA ARG A 46 11.60 -3.95 -7.62
C ARG A 46 12.38 -4.35 -6.38
N HIS A 47 12.41 -3.51 -5.35
CA HIS A 47 13.07 -3.84 -4.09
C HIS A 47 12.41 -5.06 -3.42
N LEU A 48 11.08 -5.07 -3.32
CA LEU A 48 10.34 -6.20 -2.75
C LEU A 48 10.55 -7.50 -3.53
N ALA A 49 10.49 -7.42 -4.87
CA ALA A 49 10.74 -8.57 -5.74
C ALA A 49 12.18 -9.11 -5.58
N ALA A 50 13.18 -8.23 -5.55
CA ALA A 50 14.58 -8.60 -5.34
C ALA A 50 14.83 -9.30 -3.99
N HIS A 51 14.00 -9.03 -2.98
CA HIS A 51 14.03 -9.69 -1.68
C HIS A 51 13.13 -10.94 -1.59
N GLY A 52 12.62 -11.42 -2.72
CA GLY A 52 11.86 -12.67 -2.82
C GLY A 52 10.39 -12.56 -2.41
N HIS A 53 9.85 -11.34 -2.32
CA HIS A 53 8.44 -11.15 -2.06
C HIS A 53 7.62 -11.25 -3.36
N PRO A 54 6.53 -12.03 -3.39
CA PRO A 54 5.56 -11.93 -4.47
C PRO A 54 4.95 -10.53 -4.51
N VAL A 55 4.92 -9.90 -5.69
CA VAL A 55 4.40 -8.53 -5.87
C VAL A 55 3.28 -8.53 -6.92
N ALA A 56 2.17 -7.89 -6.58
CA ALA A 56 1.12 -7.50 -7.52
C ALA A 56 1.28 -6.01 -7.86
N VAL A 57 1.38 -5.71 -9.14
CA VAL A 57 1.60 -4.35 -9.65
C VAL A 57 0.25 -3.76 -10.05
N GLY A 58 -0.12 -2.60 -9.50
CA GLY A 58 -1.33 -1.88 -9.88
C GLY A 58 -1.01 -0.68 -10.77
N TRP A 59 -1.66 -0.58 -11.94
CA TRP A 59 -1.51 0.52 -12.89
C TRP A 59 -2.87 1.00 -13.38
N ARG A 60 -2.94 2.27 -13.83
CA ARG A 60 -4.16 2.86 -14.42
C ARG A 60 -4.13 2.87 -15.94
N SER A 61 -2.98 3.18 -16.54
CA SER A 61 -2.92 3.58 -17.95
C SER A 61 -1.88 2.85 -18.78
N ASP A 62 -0.88 2.19 -18.16
CA ASP A 62 0.22 1.58 -18.89
C ASP A 62 0.60 0.22 -18.31
N ALA A 63 0.07 -0.83 -18.94
CA ALA A 63 0.34 -2.22 -18.58
C ALA A 63 1.71 -2.71 -19.05
N ALA A 64 2.23 -2.14 -20.16
CA ALA A 64 3.48 -2.58 -20.75
C ALA A 64 4.67 -2.16 -19.91
N VAL A 65 4.65 -0.93 -19.38
CA VAL A 65 5.66 -0.45 -18.43
C VAL A 65 5.59 -1.24 -17.12
N ALA A 66 4.38 -1.55 -16.65
CA ALA A 66 4.17 -2.38 -15.45
C ALA A 66 4.71 -3.82 -15.61
N ALA A 67 4.67 -4.38 -16.81
CA ALA A 67 5.16 -5.73 -17.10
C ALA A 67 6.70 -5.84 -17.17
N GLY A 68 7.42 -4.71 -17.24
CA GLY A 68 8.89 -4.67 -17.33
C GLY A 68 9.62 -4.53 -15.99
N LEU A 69 8.90 -4.63 -14.85
CA LEU A 69 9.45 -4.55 -13.49
C LEU A 69 9.94 -5.91 -12.98
#